data_AF-A0AAV8UY82-F1
#
_entry.id   AF-A0AAV8UY82-F1
#
_cell.length_a   1.000
_cell.length_b   1.000
_cell.length_c   1.000
_cell.angle_alpha   90.00
_cell.angle_beta   90.00
_cell.angle_gamma   90.00
#
_symmetry.space_group_name_H-M   'P 1'
#
loop_
_entity.id
_entity.type
_entity.pdbx_description
1 polymer ?
#
loop_
_entity_poly.entity_id
_entity_poly.type
_entity_poly.pdbx_seq_one_letter_code
_entity_poly.pdbx_strand_id
1 'polypeptide(L)'
;MGKGEEKQKSCFARFLHFMSCALLFVGGGLLLGYSIYLQVNDQGLIPGLASDGTDIVSLLLGSAIAGIIAGAALMVISLVGLLAFKGGCCGIVLKVVYVILLVVVLAVLVFIAVITLKFATGKDGPIIQDAALNSWQASVTNSEFTDTTCQIQQEYQCAGFFDNDCTGCDPSIPSTCTETQLMRCPVCNPDTDPSLPGCYTAVTDEYSSLYLPIGITSAVLGGFAVADMIAIWFV
;
A
#
# COMPACT_ATOMS: atom_id res chain seq x y z
N MET A 1 -38.07 -25.85 18.56
CA MET A 1 -37.12 -25.30 17.56
C MET A 1 -35.79 -25.07 18.26
N GLY A 2 -35.14 -26.14 18.70
CA GLY A 2 -34.22 -26.10 19.85
C GLY A 2 -33.02 -27.01 19.67
N LYS A 3 -31.87 -26.56 20.21
CA LYS A 3 -30.54 -27.19 20.24
C LYS A 3 -29.88 -27.55 18.90
N GLY A 4 -30.62 -28.03 17.90
CA GLY A 4 -30.09 -28.38 16.58
C GLY A 4 -29.65 -27.15 15.77
N GLU A 5 -30.51 -26.13 15.67
CA GLU A 5 -30.19 -24.88 14.96
C GLU A 5 -29.05 -24.11 15.63
N GLU A 6 -28.98 -24.12 16.97
CA GLU A 6 -27.96 -23.40 17.74
C GLU A 6 -26.58 -24.02 17.57
N LYS A 7 -26.51 -25.36 17.55
CA LYS A 7 -25.28 -26.12 17.28
C LYS A 7 -24.81 -25.94 15.82
N GLN A 8 -25.74 -25.89 14.87
CA GLN A 8 -25.45 -25.66 13.46
C GLN A 8 -24.87 -24.25 13.22
N LYS A 9 -25.44 -23.21 13.83
CA LYS A 9 -24.94 -21.83 13.75
C LYS A 9 -23.53 -21.69 14.35
N SER A 10 -23.29 -22.31 15.50
CA SER A 10 -21.96 -22.30 16.16
C SER A 10 -20.89 -23.03 15.33
N CYS A 11 -21.23 -24.16 14.70
CA CYS A 11 -20.32 -24.87 13.80
C CYS A 11 -19.97 -24.05 12.55
N PHE A 12 -20.97 -23.43 11.93
CA PHE A 12 -20.75 -22.58 10.75
C PHE A 12 -19.91 -21.35 11.08
N ALA A 13 -20.18 -20.68 12.20
CA ALA A 13 -19.41 -19.51 12.65
C ALA A 13 -17.95 -19.86 12.97
N ARG A 14 -17.69 -21.02 13.60
CA ARG A 14 -16.33 -21.54 13.83
C ARG A 14 -15.59 -21.82 12.53
N PHE A 15 -16.27 -22.43 11.56
CA PHE A 15 -15.69 -22.71 10.25
C PHE A 15 -15.34 -21.41 9.51
N LEU A 16 -16.26 -20.44 9.48
CA LEU A 16 -16.03 -19.14 8.84
C LEU A 16 -14.83 -18.43 9.46
N HIS A 17 -14.77 -18.35 10.80
CA HIS A 17 -13.66 -17.71 11.50
C HIS A 17 -12.32 -18.40 11.27
N PHE A 18 -12.30 -19.73 11.29
CA PHE A 18 -11.10 -20.50 10.99
C PHE A 18 -10.61 -20.23 9.56
N MET A 19 -11.53 -20.23 8.59
CA MET A 19 -11.21 -19.91 7.19
C MET A 19 -10.68 -18.49 7.05
N SER A 20 -11.29 -17.50 7.69
CA SER A 20 -10.83 -16.10 7.69
C SER A 20 -9.42 -15.99 8.27
N CYS A 21 -9.16 -16.61 9.43
CA CYS A 21 -7.82 -16.62 10.03
C CYS A 21 -6.80 -17.34 9.14
N ALA A 22 -7.16 -18.47 8.52
CA ALA A 22 -6.27 -19.18 7.61
C ALA A 22 -5.93 -18.33 6.37
N LEU A 23 -6.90 -17.62 5.80
CA LEU A 23 -6.69 -16.71 4.67
C LEU A 23 -5.80 -15.52 5.07
N LEU A 24 -6.02 -14.92 6.23
CA LEU A 24 -5.18 -13.84 6.76
C LEU A 24 -3.75 -14.32 7.02
N PHE A 25 -3.57 -15.52 7.56
CA PHE A 25 -2.26 -16.09 7.83
C PHE A 25 -1.49 -16.39 6.55
N VAL A 26 -2.12 -17.09 5.60
CA VAL A 26 -1.50 -17.45 4.31
C VAL A 26 -1.25 -16.19 3.47
N GLY A 27 -2.24 -15.30 3.37
CA GLY A 27 -2.12 -14.04 2.64
C GLY A 27 -1.04 -13.13 3.25
N GLY A 28 -1.02 -13.00 4.58
CA GLY A 28 0.02 -12.25 5.29
C GLY A 28 1.41 -12.85 5.10
N GLY A 29 1.53 -14.18 5.12
CA GLY A 29 2.79 -14.88 4.88
C GLY A 29 3.30 -14.74 3.44
N LEU A 30 2.41 -14.81 2.44
CA LEU A 30 2.74 -14.57 1.03
C LEU A 30 3.19 -13.13 0.82
N LEU A 31 2.46 -12.14 1.38
CA LEU A 31 2.82 -10.73 1.31
C LEU A 31 4.18 -10.47 1.96
N LEU A 32 4.38 -10.96 3.18
CA LEU A 32 5.64 -10.85 3.91
C LEU A 32 6.80 -11.46 3.12
N GLY A 33 6.64 -12.69 2.62
CA GLY A 33 7.67 -13.40 1.87
C GLY A 33 8.03 -12.70 0.57
N TYR A 34 7.03 -12.24 -0.19
CA TYR A 34 7.23 -11.49 -1.41
C TYR A 34 7.93 -10.15 -1.14
N SER A 35 7.51 -9.40 -0.12
CA SER A 35 8.14 -8.13 0.24
C SER A 35 9.58 -8.28 0.75
N ILE A 36 9.89 -9.33 1.50
CA ILE A 36 11.29 -9.67 1.87
C ILE A 36 12.09 -10.00 0.60
N TYR A 37 11.53 -10.78 -0.32
CA TYR A 37 12.19 -11.11 -1.58
C TYR A 37 12.52 -9.86 -2.40
N LEU A 38 11.58 -8.91 -2.52
CA LEU A 38 11.82 -7.64 -3.21
C LEU A 38 12.90 -6.80 -2.49
N GLN A 39 12.87 -6.77 -1.15
CA GLN A 39 13.84 -6.02 -0.35
C GLN A 39 15.27 -6.58 -0.46
N VAL A 40 15.42 -7.90 -0.56
CA VAL A 40 16.74 -8.57 -0.61
C VAL A 40 17.36 -8.53 -2.00
N ASN A 41 16.55 -8.51 -3.05
CA ASN A 41 17.03 -8.49 -4.44
C ASN A 41 17.06 -7.08 -5.05
N ASP A 42 16.81 -6.03 -4.26
CA ASP A 42 16.70 -4.64 -4.72
C ASP A 42 15.67 -4.44 -5.85
N GLN A 43 14.67 -5.33 -5.94
CA GLN A 43 13.60 -5.31 -6.96
C GLN A 43 12.33 -4.62 -6.46
N GLY A 44 12.45 -3.63 -5.57
CA GLY A 44 11.28 -2.85 -5.13
C GLY A 44 10.61 -2.16 -6.32
N LEU A 45 9.27 -2.14 -6.35
CA LEU A 45 8.47 -1.48 -7.40
C LEU A 45 8.89 -0.01 -7.61
N ILE A 46 9.35 0.64 -6.54
CA ILE A 46 10.04 1.93 -6.53
C ILE A 46 11.04 1.91 -5.35
N PRO A 47 12.37 1.81 -5.56
CA PRO A 47 13.34 1.74 -4.48
C PRO A 47 13.45 3.05 -3.68
N GLY A 48 12.60 3.22 -2.67
CA GLY A 48 12.77 4.19 -1.59
C GLY A 48 12.98 5.63 -2.04
N LEU A 49 11.90 6.33 -2.42
CA LEU A 49 11.96 7.79 -2.39
C LEU A 49 12.27 8.26 -0.97
N ALA A 50 13.03 9.35 -0.85
CA ALA A 50 13.23 10.04 0.41
C ALA A 50 11.86 10.40 1.00
N SER A 51 11.52 9.75 2.11
CA SER A 51 10.42 10.17 2.96
C SER A 51 10.99 11.14 3.98
N ASP A 52 10.43 12.34 4.07
CA ASP A 52 10.72 13.29 5.15
C ASP A 52 10.31 12.76 6.54
N GLY A 53 9.73 11.55 6.61
CA GLY A 53 9.32 10.88 7.84
C GLY A 53 8.09 11.52 8.47
N THR A 54 7.54 12.58 7.89
CA THR A 54 6.37 13.29 8.41
C THR A 54 5.06 12.84 7.77
N ASP A 55 5.10 12.31 6.54
CA ASP A 55 3.91 11.80 5.85
C ASP A 55 3.83 10.27 5.83
N ILE A 56 2.78 9.74 6.47
CA ILE A 56 2.43 8.30 6.53
C ILE A 56 2.28 7.70 5.12
N VAL A 57 1.88 8.52 4.15
CA VAL A 57 1.71 8.13 2.75
C VAL A 57 3.05 7.79 2.09
N SER A 58 4.11 8.52 2.41
CA SER A 58 5.47 8.30 1.92
C SER A 58 6.08 7.01 2.49
N LEU A 59 5.74 6.65 3.72
CA LEU A 59 6.08 5.35 4.33
C LEU A 59 5.33 4.18 3.68
N LEU A 60 4.07 4.39 3.27
CA LEU A 60 3.24 3.43 2.54
C LEU A 60 3.69 3.22 1.09
N LEU A 61 4.26 4.24 0.46
CA LEU A 61 4.84 4.20 -0.89
C LEU A 61 6.20 3.49 -0.94
N GLY A 62 6.87 3.30 0.20
CA GLY A 62 8.04 2.43 0.35
C GLY A 62 7.65 0.94 0.20
N SER A 63 7.51 0.49 -1.05
CA SER A 63 6.72 -0.69 -1.44
C SER A 63 7.11 -2.02 -0.78
N ALA A 64 8.36 -2.18 -0.34
CA ALA A 64 8.83 -3.42 0.27
C ALA A 64 8.66 -3.42 1.81
N ILE A 65 9.11 -2.39 2.51
CA ILE A 65 9.03 -2.32 3.98
C ILE A 65 7.56 -2.29 4.44
N ALA A 66 6.70 -1.53 3.75
CA ALA A 66 5.27 -1.49 4.06
C ALA A 66 4.64 -2.89 3.95
N GLY A 67 5.00 -3.66 2.92
CA GLY A 67 4.51 -5.02 2.74
C GLY A 67 5.03 -6.01 3.78
N ILE A 68 6.28 -5.84 4.26
CA ILE A 68 6.82 -6.62 5.39
C ILE A 68 6.00 -6.35 6.65
N ILE A 69 5.78 -5.08 7.00
CA ILE A 69 5.03 -4.70 8.21
C ILE A 69 3.59 -5.19 8.12
N ALA A 70 2.92 -4.95 6.99
CA ALA A 70 1.54 -5.37 6.76
C ALA A 70 1.41 -6.90 6.80
N GLY A 71 2.28 -7.63 6.11
CA GLY A 71 2.27 -9.09 6.07
C GLY A 71 2.48 -9.71 7.47
N ALA A 72 3.46 -9.22 8.21
CA ALA A 72 3.71 -9.66 9.59
C ALA A 72 2.52 -9.35 10.51
N ALA A 73 1.92 -8.15 10.41
CA ALA A 73 0.75 -7.79 11.19
C ALA A 73 -0.45 -8.71 10.92
N LEU A 74 -0.74 -9.02 9.66
CA LEU A 74 -1.83 -9.93 9.29
C LEU A 74 -1.62 -11.34 9.86
N MET A 75 -0.39 -11.84 9.83
CA MET A 75 -0.04 -13.12 10.47
C MET A 75 -0.28 -13.06 11.99
N VAL A 76 0.18 -12.02 12.68
CA VAL A 76 -0.06 -11.87 14.12
C VAL A 76 -1.55 -11.79 14.45
N ILE A 77 -2.33 -11.01 13.68
CA ILE A 77 -3.78 -10.89 13.85
C ILE A 77 -4.46 -12.26 13.71
N SER A 78 -4.08 -13.04 12.70
CA SER A 78 -4.63 -14.38 12.49
C SER A 78 -4.30 -15.34 13.63
N LEU A 79 -3.09 -15.29 14.19
CA LEU A 79 -2.70 -16.10 15.35
C LEU A 79 -3.51 -15.71 16.59
N VAL A 80 -3.71 -14.41 16.82
CA VAL A 80 -4.56 -13.90 17.91
C VAL A 80 -6.00 -14.41 17.75
N GLY A 81 -6.54 -14.39 16.53
CA GLY A 81 -7.87 -14.92 16.20
C GLY A 81 -8.00 -16.42 16.51
N LEU A 82 -7.04 -17.23 16.05
CA LEU A 82 -7.02 -18.67 16.34
C LEU A 82 -6.94 -18.97 17.85
N LEU A 83 -6.21 -18.15 18.61
CA LEU A 83 -6.07 -18.29 20.07
C LEU A 83 -7.29 -17.78 20.85
N ALA A 84 -8.16 -16.97 20.24
CA ALA A 84 -9.35 -16.39 20.87
C ALA A 84 -10.42 -17.45 21.27
N PHE A 85 -10.30 -18.69 20.79
CA PHE A 85 -11.15 -19.81 21.20
C PHE A 85 -10.69 -20.54 22.46
N LYS A 86 -9.54 -20.20 23.05
CA LYS A 86 -9.15 -20.78 24.34
C LYS A 86 -10.13 -20.32 25.43
N GLY A 87 -10.72 -21.28 26.14
CA GLY A 87 -11.66 -21.00 27.23
C GLY A 87 -11.01 -20.25 28.39
N GLY A 88 -11.80 -19.47 29.13
CA GLY A 88 -11.40 -18.70 30.31
C GLY A 88 -11.37 -17.18 30.09
N CYS A 89 -10.95 -16.42 31.11
CA CYS A 89 -10.89 -14.96 31.08
C CYS A 89 -9.98 -14.42 29.96
N CYS A 90 -8.87 -15.12 29.70
CA CYS A 90 -7.92 -14.77 28.64
C CYS A 90 -8.55 -14.85 27.22
N GLY A 91 -9.49 -15.77 26.99
CA GLY A 91 -10.17 -15.90 25.70
C GLY A 91 -11.03 -14.69 25.36
N ILE A 92 -11.75 -14.13 26.34
CA ILE A 92 -12.57 -12.92 26.13
C ILE A 92 -11.69 -11.73 25.77
N VAL A 93 -10.57 -11.55 26.49
CA VAL A 93 -9.62 -10.46 26.19
C VAL A 93 -9.07 -10.60 24.77
N LEU A 94 -8.65 -11.80 24.37
CA LEU A 94 -8.15 -12.05 23.01
C LEU A 94 -9.21 -11.82 21.93
N LYS A 95 -10.48 -12.18 22.18
CA LYS A 95 -11.59 -11.86 21.27
C LYS A 95 -11.75 -10.36 21.09
N VAL A 96 -11.72 -9.58 22.18
CA VAL A 96 -11.84 -8.11 22.11
C VAL A 96 -10.66 -7.51 21.36
N VAL A 97 -9.42 -7.93 21.68
CA VAL A 97 -8.20 -7.48 20.98
C VAL A 97 -8.28 -7.82 19.49
N TYR A 98 -8.70 -9.04 19.15
CA TYR A 98 -8.87 -9.47 17.77
C TYR A 98 -9.88 -8.60 17.00
N VAL A 99 -11.05 -8.31 17.59
CA VAL A 99 -12.06 -7.45 16.96
C VAL A 99 -11.53 -6.04 16.76
N ILE A 100 -10.80 -5.47 17.73
CA ILE A 100 -10.16 -4.15 17.57
C ILE A 100 -9.18 -4.16 16.40
N LEU A 101 -8.35 -5.21 16.29
CA LEU A 101 -7.41 -5.35 15.18
C LEU A 101 -8.13 -5.49 13.82
N LEU A 102 -9.22 -6.26 13.75
CA LEU A 102 -10.05 -6.35 12.53
C LEU A 102 -10.71 -5.03 12.16
N VAL A 103 -11.12 -4.21 13.14
CA VAL A 103 -11.64 -2.86 12.87
C VAL A 103 -10.57 -1.97 12.25
N VAL A 104 -9.32 -2.05 12.73
CA VAL A 104 -8.19 -1.33 12.12
C VAL A 104 -7.95 -1.81 10.69
N VAL A 105 -7.93 -3.12 10.45
CA VAL A 105 -7.80 -3.70 9.10
C VAL A 105 -8.94 -3.23 8.19
N LEU A 106 -10.17 -3.22 8.68
CA LEU A 106 -11.33 -2.74 7.93
C LEU A 106 -11.20 -1.26 7.56
N ALA A 107 -10.75 -0.41 8.49
CA ALA A 107 -10.52 1.01 8.21
C ALA A 107 -9.48 1.21 7.10
N VAL A 108 -8.39 0.43 7.13
CA VAL A 108 -7.36 0.44 6.08
C VAL A 108 -7.93 -0.06 4.74
N LEU A 109 -8.68 -1.16 4.71
CA LEU A 109 -9.30 -1.68 3.49
C LEU A 109 -10.29 -0.68 2.87
N VAL A 110 -11.12 -0.02 3.69
CA VAL A 110 -12.03 1.03 3.23
C VAL A 110 -11.25 2.20 2.64
N PHE A 111 -10.18 2.64 3.30
CA PHE A 111 -9.33 3.72 2.81
C PHE A 111 -8.70 3.37 1.45
N ILE A 112 -8.13 2.17 1.32
CA ILE A 112 -7.56 1.66 0.06
C ILE A 112 -8.64 1.58 -1.02
N ALA A 113 -9.82 1.04 -0.71
CA ALA A 113 -10.93 0.94 -1.67
C ALA A 113 -11.39 2.31 -2.17
N VAL A 114 -11.50 3.30 -1.30
CA VAL A 114 -11.88 4.68 -1.68
C VAL A 114 -10.80 5.33 -2.56
N ILE A 115 -9.52 5.18 -2.20
CA ILE A 115 -8.41 5.77 -2.95
C ILE A 115 -8.29 5.15 -4.34
N THR A 116 -8.25 3.82 -4.42
CA THR A 116 -8.14 3.11 -5.69
C THR A 116 -9.33 3.37 -6.59
N LEU A 117 -10.55 3.48 -6.04
CA LEU A 117 -11.71 3.88 -6.82
C LEU A 117 -11.60 5.31 -7.36
N LYS A 118 -11.05 6.26 -6.58
CA LYS A 118 -10.81 7.63 -7.05
C LYS A 118 -9.84 7.65 -8.24
N PHE A 119 -8.72 6.94 -8.12
CA PHE A 119 -7.76 6.77 -9.22
C PHE A 119 -8.38 6.10 -10.45
N ALA A 120 -9.17 5.03 -10.25
CA ALA A 120 -9.87 4.36 -11.34
C ALA A 120 -10.87 5.27 -12.09
N THR A 121 -11.36 6.33 -11.43
CA THR A 121 -12.25 7.32 -12.06
C THR A 121 -11.52 8.55 -12.63
N GLY A 122 -10.19 8.58 -12.60
CA GLY A 122 -9.38 9.71 -13.03
C GLY A 122 -9.59 10.97 -12.19
N LYS A 123 -10.02 10.80 -10.94
CA LYS A 123 -10.25 11.89 -9.97
C LYS A 123 -9.22 11.80 -8.87
N ASP A 124 -7.97 11.97 -9.26
CA ASP A 124 -6.84 11.97 -8.35
C ASP A 124 -7.07 13.10 -7.34
N GLY A 125 -7.11 12.76 -6.05
CA GLY A 125 -7.30 13.76 -5.01
C GLY A 125 -5.99 14.56 -4.84
N PRO A 126 -6.04 15.90 -4.69
CA PRO A 126 -4.83 16.73 -4.57
C PRO A 126 -3.89 16.24 -3.47
N ILE A 127 -4.44 15.69 -2.38
CA ILE A 127 -3.70 15.15 -1.23
C ILE A 127 -2.65 14.09 -1.64
N ILE A 128 -2.97 13.18 -2.56
CA ILE A 128 -2.05 12.09 -2.92
C ILE A 128 -0.98 12.58 -3.88
N GLN A 129 -1.38 13.45 -4.82
CA GLN A 129 -0.45 14.10 -5.73
C GLN A 129 0.54 15.00 -4.97
N ASP A 130 0.07 15.75 -3.97
CA ASP A 130 0.90 16.61 -3.12
C ASP A 130 1.88 15.78 -2.30
N ALA A 131 1.43 14.68 -1.68
CA ALA A 131 2.31 13.78 -0.94
C ALA A 131 3.38 13.12 -1.84
N ALA A 132 2.99 12.72 -3.05
CA ALA A 132 3.91 12.17 -4.04
C ALA A 132 4.90 13.23 -4.54
N LEU A 133 4.44 14.47 -4.76
CA LEU A 133 5.28 15.59 -5.17
C LEU A 133 6.29 15.94 -4.08
N ASN A 134 5.89 16.01 -2.82
CA ASN A 134 6.78 16.29 -1.70
C ASN A 134 7.87 15.21 -1.59
N SER A 135 7.49 13.94 -1.71
CA SER A 135 8.43 12.81 -1.68
C SER A 135 9.39 12.84 -2.88
N TRP A 136 8.88 13.19 -4.06
CA TRP A 136 9.68 13.38 -5.27
C TRP A 136 10.71 14.49 -5.09
N GLN A 137 10.28 15.67 -4.64
CA GLN A 137 11.17 16.81 -4.40
C GLN A 137 12.24 16.50 -3.36
N ALA A 138 11.88 15.81 -2.28
CA ALA A 138 12.84 15.35 -1.27
C ALA A 138 13.88 14.38 -1.87
N SER A 139 13.47 13.54 -2.81
CA SER A 139 14.36 12.57 -3.48
C SER A 139 15.28 13.23 -4.50
N VAL A 140 14.76 14.17 -5.30
CA VAL A 140 15.54 14.90 -6.32
C VAL A 140 16.60 15.79 -5.67
N THR A 141 16.24 16.45 -4.57
CA THR A 141 17.15 17.36 -3.85
C THR A 141 18.20 16.65 -3.00
N ASN A 142 18.05 15.34 -2.78
CA ASN A 142 18.99 14.54 -2.02
C ASN A 142 19.83 13.65 -2.94
N SER A 143 21.15 13.87 -2.94
CA SER A 143 22.10 13.12 -3.78
C SER A 143 22.10 11.60 -3.52
N GLU A 144 21.68 11.16 -2.34
CA GLU A 144 21.56 9.74 -1.99
C GLU A 144 20.47 9.02 -2.79
N PHE A 145 19.43 9.76 -3.23
CA PHE A 145 18.26 9.23 -3.92
C PHE A 145 18.24 9.55 -5.41
N THR A 146 19.30 10.18 -5.93
CA THR A 146 19.40 10.53 -7.35
C THR A 146 19.29 9.28 -8.23
N ASP A 147 19.99 8.20 -7.91
CA ASP A 147 19.93 6.94 -8.65
C ASP A 147 18.51 6.37 -8.71
N THR A 148 17.76 6.40 -7.59
CA THR A 148 16.36 6.00 -7.55
C THR A 148 15.51 6.82 -8.50
N THR A 149 15.60 8.15 -8.43
CA THR A 149 14.80 9.03 -9.29
C THR A 149 15.11 8.84 -10.77
N CYS A 150 16.37 8.52 -11.11
CA CYS A 150 16.78 8.21 -12.47
C CYS A 150 16.30 6.83 -12.95
N GLN A 151 16.31 5.83 -12.09
CA GLN A 151 15.72 4.52 -12.41
C GLN A 151 14.23 4.63 -12.71
N ILE A 152 13.47 5.42 -11.92
CA ILE A 152 12.04 5.66 -12.19
C ILE A 152 11.85 6.29 -13.57
N GLN A 153 12.63 7.33 -13.91
CA GLN A 153 12.56 7.97 -15.23
C GLN A 153 12.85 6.99 -16.36
N GLN A 154 13.83 6.11 -16.18
CA GLN A 154 14.21 5.11 -17.17
C GLN A 154 13.16 4.00 -17.31
N GLU A 155 12.61 3.50 -16.21
CA GLU A 155 11.67 2.38 -16.19
C GLU A 155 10.31 2.78 -16.75
N TYR A 156 9.81 3.95 -16.36
CA TYR A 156 8.50 4.45 -16.80
C TYR A 156 8.57 5.38 -18.01
N GLN A 157 9.77 5.57 -18.61
CA GLN A 157 10.01 6.43 -19.77
C GLN A 157 9.38 7.82 -19.59
N CYS A 158 9.73 8.47 -18.47
CA CYS A 158 9.13 9.73 -18.03
C CYS A 158 10.22 10.75 -17.64
N ALA A 159 9.85 12.03 -17.59
CA ALA A 159 10.74 13.12 -17.19
C ALA A 159 10.06 14.10 -16.24
N GLY A 160 10.75 14.44 -15.15
CA GLY A 160 10.20 15.30 -14.08
C GLY A 160 9.02 14.66 -13.33
N PHE A 161 8.35 15.45 -12.50
CA PHE A 161 7.15 14.98 -11.79
C PHE A 161 5.89 15.21 -12.63
N PHE A 162 5.73 16.44 -13.13
CA PHE A 162 4.68 16.85 -14.05
C PHE A 162 5.18 16.94 -15.50
N ASP A 163 4.23 16.89 -16.43
CA ASP A 163 4.51 17.02 -17.86
C ASP A 163 5.27 18.34 -18.14
N ASN A 164 6.37 18.21 -18.89
CA ASN A 164 7.24 19.32 -19.30
C ASN A 164 7.99 20.03 -18.15
N ASP A 165 8.04 19.49 -16.93
CA ASP A 165 8.83 20.07 -15.84
C ASP A 165 10.30 20.24 -16.26
N CYS A 166 10.85 19.29 -17.01
CA CYS A 166 12.26 19.28 -17.42
C CYS A 166 12.52 19.84 -18.83
N THR A 167 11.49 20.33 -19.53
CA THR A 167 11.66 20.88 -20.87
C THR A 167 12.50 22.17 -20.81
N GLY A 168 13.60 22.19 -21.57
CA GLY A 168 14.52 23.33 -21.64
C GLY A 168 15.41 23.51 -20.40
N CYS A 169 15.38 22.56 -19.46
CA CYS A 169 16.26 22.51 -18.30
C CYS A 169 17.22 21.32 -18.47
N ASP A 170 18.52 21.59 -18.46
CA ASP A 170 19.53 20.55 -18.25
C ASP A 170 19.94 20.61 -16.78
N PRO A 171 19.49 19.68 -15.92
CA PRO A 171 19.82 19.70 -14.50
C PRO A 171 21.33 19.49 -14.24
N SER A 172 22.10 19.00 -15.23
CA SER A 172 23.57 18.95 -15.19
C SER A 172 24.22 20.34 -15.35
N ILE A 173 23.47 21.30 -15.92
CA ILE A 173 23.87 22.69 -16.11
C ILE A 173 22.83 23.59 -15.41
N PRO A 174 22.96 23.79 -14.08
CA PRO A 174 21.92 24.44 -13.27
C PRO A 174 21.52 25.83 -13.74
N SER A 175 22.40 26.55 -14.44
CA SER A 175 22.11 27.88 -14.99
C SER A 175 21.08 27.89 -16.11
N THR A 176 20.71 26.72 -16.65
CA THR A 176 19.65 26.57 -17.67
C THR A 176 18.27 26.34 -17.04
N CYS A 177 18.22 26.08 -15.73
CA CYS A 177 17.01 25.68 -15.02
C CYS A 177 16.53 26.77 -14.07
N THR A 178 15.22 26.84 -13.86
CA THR A 178 14.65 27.58 -12.74
C THR A 178 14.78 26.80 -11.42
N GLU A 179 14.68 27.48 -10.29
CA GLU A 179 14.75 26.86 -8.96
C GLU A 179 13.69 25.74 -8.79
N THR A 180 12.48 25.95 -9.32
CA THR A 180 11.42 24.93 -9.29
C THR A 180 11.78 23.68 -10.11
N GLN A 181 12.42 23.86 -11.26
CA GLN A 181 12.84 22.75 -12.12
C GLN A 181 13.96 21.94 -11.47
N LEU A 182 14.90 22.59 -10.78
CA LEU A 182 15.96 21.89 -10.04
C LEU A 182 15.43 21.01 -8.90
N MET A 183 14.24 21.32 -8.36
CA MET A 183 13.60 20.50 -7.34
C MET A 183 12.75 19.35 -7.92
N ARG A 184 12.53 19.32 -9.23
CA ARG A 184 11.64 18.33 -9.89
C ARG A 184 12.35 17.50 -10.96
N CYS A 185 13.51 17.95 -11.44
CA CYS A 185 14.29 17.30 -12.47
C CYS A 185 15.59 16.76 -11.86
N PRO A 186 15.70 15.44 -11.63
CA PRO A 186 16.94 14.84 -11.15
C PRO A 186 18.06 14.95 -12.19
N VAL A 187 19.31 14.97 -11.70
CA VAL A 187 20.51 14.94 -12.56
C VAL A 187 20.75 13.51 -13.03
N CYS A 188 20.06 13.12 -14.09
CA CYS A 188 20.15 11.79 -14.68
C CYS A 188 21.03 11.77 -15.93
N ASN A 189 21.47 10.57 -16.33
CA ASN A 189 22.23 10.38 -17.55
C ASN A 189 21.43 10.93 -18.77
N PRO A 190 22.08 11.49 -19.79
CA PRO A 190 21.46 12.37 -20.79
C PRO A 190 20.56 11.65 -21.81
N ASP A 191 20.26 10.37 -21.61
CA ASP A 191 19.45 9.57 -22.53
C ASP A 191 17.94 9.72 -22.29
N THR A 192 17.51 10.37 -21.19
CA THR A 192 16.10 10.65 -20.92
C THR A 192 15.64 11.87 -21.70
N ASP A 193 14.69 11.70 -22.63
CA ASP A 193 14.11 12.79 -23.40
C ASP A 193 13.30 13.74 -22.48
N PRO A 194 13.66 15.03 -22.38
CA PRO A 194 12.99 15.99 -21.50
C PRO A 194 11.58 16.39 -21.95
N SER A 195 11.12 15.90 -23.10
CA SER A 195 9.75 16.05 -23.61
C SER A 195 8.81 14.90 -23.27
N LEU A 196 9.32 13.88 -22.54
CA LEU A 196 8.51 12.78 -22.03
C LEU A 196 7.46 13.26 -21.01
N PRO A 197 6.36 12.50 -20.82
CA PRO A 197 5.36 12.83 -19.82
C PRO A 197 5.94 12.85 -18.41
N GLY A 198 5.26 13.53 -17.50
CA GLY A 198 5.60 13.57 -16.09
C GLY A 198 5.52 12.19 -15.46
N CYS A 199 6.47 11.86 -14.58
CA CYS A 199 6.52 10.54 -13.96
C CYS A 199 5.30 10.21 -13.12
N TYR A 200 4.60 11.20 -12.57
CA TYR A 200 3.34 10.96 -11.87
C TYR A 200 2.30 10.35 -12.82
N THR A 201 2.07 11.01 -13.96
CA THR A 201 1.09 10.59 -14.99
C THR A 201 1.45 9.23 -15.56
N ALA A 202 2.72 9.02 -15.93
CA ALA A 202 3.19 7.76 -16.52
C ALA A 202 2.97 6.56 -15.57
N VAL A 203 3.30 6.73 -14.28
CA VAL A 203 3.08 5.68 -13.27
C VAL A 203 1.58 5.45 -13.05
N THR A 204 0.78 6.51 -12.89
CA THR A 204 -0.67 6.33 -12.67
C THR A 204 -1.38 5.69 -13.85
N ASP A 205 -0.94 5.98 -15.08
CA ASP A 205 -1.51 5.41 -16.29
C ASP A 205 -1.17 3.91 -16.42
N GLU A 206 0.07 3.51 -16.12
CA GLU A 206 0.50 2.10 -16.11
C GLU A 206 -0.35 1.27 -15.14
N TYR A 207 -0.57 1.79 -13.92
CA TYR A 207 -1.34 1.11 -12.88
C TYR A 207 -2.86 1.33 -12.96
N SER A 208 -3.34 2.14 -13.90
CA SER A 208 -4.76 2.49 -14.05
C SER A 208 -5.68 1.26 -14.15
N SER A 209 -5.22 0.24 -14.86
CA SER A 209 -5.92 -1.03 -15.07
C SER A 209 -6.04 -1.88 -13.79
N LEU A 210 -5.16 -1.66 -12.81
CA LEU A 210 -5.08 -2.42 -11.57
C LEU A 210 -5.88 -1.78 -10.43
N TYR A 211 -6.17 -0.48 -10.49
CA TYR A 211 -6.89 0.20 -9.40
C TYR A 211 -8.30 -0.34 -9.18
N LEU A 212 -9.06 -0.60 -10.25
CA LEU A 212 -10.42 -1.13 -10.16
C LEU A 212 -10.48 -2.53 -9.50
N PRO A 213 -9.70 -3.54 -9.93
CA PRO A 213 -9.70 -4.84 -9.26
C PRO A 213 -9.19 -4.76 -7.81
N ILE A 214 -8.22 -3.90 -7.49
CA ILE A 214 -7.76 -3.70 -6.10
C ILE A 214 -8.88 -3.10 -5.24
N GLY A 215 -9.63 -2.13 -5.76
CA GLY A 215 -10.76 -1.54 -5.03
C GLY A 215 -11.88 -2.55 -4.75
N ILE A 216 -12.25 -3.36 -5.75
CA ILE A 216 -13.28 -4.41 -5.60
C ILE A 216 -12.82 -5.47 -4.59
N THR A 217 -11.60 -5.98 -4.73
CA THR A 217 -11.07 -7.01 -3.80
C THR A 217 -10.99 -6.48 -2.38
N SER A 218 -10.58 -5.22 -2.18
CA SER A 218 -10.56 -4.57 -0.86
C SER A 218 -11.96 -4.48 -0.25
N ALA A 219 -12.98 -4.11 -1.03
CA ALA A 219 -14.36 -4.06 -0.56
C ALA A 219 -14.90 -5.45 -0.18
N VAL A 220 -14.61 -6.48 -0.99
CA VAL A 220 -15.01 -7.87 -0.70
C VAL A 220 -14.34 -8.37 0.58
N LEU A 221 -13.04 -8.13 0.75
CA LEU A 221 -12.31 -8.48 1.98
C LEU A 221 -12.84 -7.73 3.21
N GLY A 222 -13.23 -6.46 3.05
CA GLY A 222 -13.90 -5.70 4.11
C GLY A 222 -15.22 -6.34 4.53
N GLY A 223 -16.02 -6.81 3.57
CA GLY A 223 -17.24 -7.58 3.84
C GLY A 223 -16.97 -8.88 4.61
N PHE A 224 -15.92 -9.61 4.23
CA PHE A 224 -15.49 -10.81 4.97
C PHE A 224 -15.04 -10.50 6.40
N ALA A 225 -14.29 -9.42 6.61
CA ALA A 225 -13.87 -8.99 7.94
C ALA A 225 -15.08 -8.67 8.84
N VAL A 226 -16.11 -8.01 8.30
CA VAL A 226 -17.35 -7.75 9.03
C VAL A 226 -18.10 -9.04 9.35
N ALA A 227 -18.22 -9.96 8.39
CA ALA A 227 -18.87 -11.25 8.61
C ALA A 227 -18.16 -12.07 9.70
N ASP A 228 -16.82 -12.04 9.71
CA ASP A 228 -16.02 -12.72 10.72
C ASP A 228 -16.12 -12.08 12.12
N MET A 229 -16.10 -10.74 12.18
CA MET A 229 -16.39 -10.00 13.41
C MET A 229 -17.75 -10.39 14.00
N ILE A 230 -18.76 -10.61 13.16
CA ILE A 230 -20.08 -11.08 13.64
C ILE A 230 -20.00 -12.55 14.08
N ALA A 231 -19.32 -13.40 13.32
CA ALA A 231 -19.21 -14.83 13.60
C ALA A 231 -18.55 -15.12 14.97
N ILE A 232 -17.49 -14.40 15.34
CA ILE A 232 -16.77 -14.62 16.61
C ILE A 232 -17.63 -14.38 17.87
N TRP A 233 -18.69 -13.56 17.76
CA TRP A 233 -19.65 -13.32 18.85
C TRP A 233 -20.67 -14.45 19.02
N PHE A 234 -20.92 -15.23 17.96
CA PHE A 234 -21.81 -16.40 18.00
C PHE A 234 -21.09 -17.70 18.40
N VAL A 235 -19.77 -17.64 18.66
CA VAL A 235 -18.93 -18.79 19.04
C VAL A 235 -18.52 -18.75 20.50
#